data_AF-A0A1T5GI55-F1
#
_entry.id   AF-A0A1T5GI55-F1
#
_cell.length_a   1.000
_cell.length_b   1.000
_cell.length_c   1.000
_cell.angle_alpha   90.00
_cell.angle_beta   90.00
_cell.angle_gamma   90.00
#
_symmetry.space_group_name_H-M   'P 1'
#
loop_
_entity.id
_entity.type
_entity.pdbx_description
1 polymer ?
#
loop_
_entity_poly.entity_id
_entity_poly.type
_entity_poly.pdbx_seq_one_letter_code
_entity_poly.pdbx_strand_id
1 'polypeptide(L)'
;MLVVALADQGLGKAPGVVATVENLRDDNGNRLVDVLTGIIEGGAAIGAVARGHLVIRTEPAGASVILDGVHVTFGAPPPETTAARAVGVPGATLAAIALEFGGHSPADADAIVALARITPLSSAAFQTKEILCD
;
A
#
# COMPACT_ATOMS: atom_id res chain seq x y z
N MET A 1 -2.15 -12.35 -3.35
CA MET A 1 -1.70 -12.68 -1.98
C MET A 1 -1.95 -11.53 -1.01
N LEU A 2 -1.46 -10.31 -1.25
CA LEU A 2 -1.69 -9.14 -0.38
C LEU A 2 -3.18 -8.83 -0.15
N VAL A 3 -4.01 -8.75 -1.20
CA VAL A 3 -5.47 -8.53 -1.06
C VAL A 3 -6.16 -9.67 -0.32
N VAL A 4 -5.62 -10.88 -0.36
CA VAL A 4 -6.15 -12.06 0.35
C VAL A 4 -5.76 -12.03 1.84
N ALA A 5 -4.55 -11.56 2.17
CA ALA A 5 -4.13 -11.31 3.54
C ALA A 5 -4.91 -10.14 4.17
N LEU A 6 -5.24 -9.11 3.38
CA LEU A 6 -6.15 -8.02 3.76
C LEU A 6 -7.60 -8.52 3.93
N ALA A 7 -7.95 -9.61 3.25
CA ALA A 7 -9.24 -10.29 3.33
C ALA A 7 -9.34 -11.30 4.48
N ASP A 8 -8.49 -11.21 5.52
CA ASP A 8 -8.58 -12.00 6.76
C ASP A 8 -9.79 -11.60 7.65
N GLN A 9 -10.94 -11.54 7.01
CA GLN A 9 -12.29 -11.57 7.57
C GLN A 9 -12.86 -13.00 7.49
N GLY A 10 -12.01 -13.99 7.16
CA GLY A 10 -12.36 -15.37 6.82
C GLY A 10 -12.40 -15.60 5.31
N LEU A 11 -11.88 -16.74 4.85
CA LEU A 11 -11.79 -17.12 3.42
C LEU A 11 -13.13 -17.04 2.66
N GLY A 12 -14.27 -17.19 3.35
CA GLY A 12 -15.61 -17.06 2.77
C GLY A 12 -16.07 -15.63 2.48
N LYS A 13 -15.36 -14.60 2.96
CA LYS A 13 -15.69 -13.17 2.74
C LYS A 13 -14.74 -12.48 1.76
N ALA A 14 -13.75 -13.21 1.24
CA ALA A 14 -12.71 -12.65 0.39
C ALA A 14 -13.26 -11.91 -0.86
N PRO A 15 -14.26 -12.42 -1.60
CA PRO A 15 -14.80 -11.69 -2.74
C PRO A 15 -15.40 -10.32 -2.37
N GLY A 16 -16.10 -10.24 -1.23
CA GLY A 16 -16.71 -8.99 -0.75
C GLY A 16 -15.67 -7.96 -0.30
N VAL A 17 -14.59 -8.41 0.34
CA VAL A 17 -13.47 -7.53 0.74
C VAL A 17 -12.72 -7.01 -0.49
N VAL A 18 -12.44 -7.87 -1.47
CA VAL A 18 -11.82 -7.46 -2.74
C VAL A 18 -12.67 -6.39 -3.41
N ALA A 19 -13.96 -6.64 -3.62
CA ALA A 19 -14.87 -5.68 -4.26
C ALA A 19 -14.94 -4.34 -3.50
N THR A 20 -14.86 -4.38 -2.17
CA THR A 20 -14.83 -3.16 -1.35
C THR A 20 -13.54 -2.38 -1.56
N VAL A 21 -12.38 -3.06 -1.46
CA VAL A 21 -11.05 -2.46 -1.63
C VAL A 21 -10.86 -1.90 -3.05
N GLU A 22 -11.35 -2.59 -4.07
CA GLU A 22 -11.31 -2.16 -5.48
C GLU A 22 -12.04 -0.85 -5.74
N ASN A 23 -13.05 -0.52 -4.93
CA ASN A 23 -13.86 0.67 -5.06
C ASN A 23 -13.42 1.82 -4.14
N LEU A 24 -12.39 1.63 -3.30
CA LEU A 24 -11.85 2.68 -2.47
C LEU A 24 -11.16 3.76 -3.32
N ARG A 25 -11.58 5.02 -3.13
CA ARG A 25 -11.06 6.20 -3.82
C ARG A 25 -10.64 7.28 -2.85
N ASP A 26 -9.64 8.08 -3.22
CA ASP A 26 -9.29 9.32 -2.53
C ASP A 26 -10.21 10.48 -2.94
N ASP A 27 -9.98 11.67 -2.37
CA ASP A 27 -10.76 12.89 -2.67
C ASP A 27 -10.59 13.37 -4.12
N ASN A 28 -9.54 12.92 -4.83
CA ASN A 28 -9.29 13.22 -6.23
C ASN A 28 -9.87 12.16 -7.18
N GLY A 29 -10.49 11.10 -6.63
CA GLY A 29 -11.04 9.99 -7.38
C GLY A 29 -10.04 8.90 -7.76
N ASN A 30 -8.76 8.99 -7.35
CA ASN A 30 -7.75 7.96 -7.58
C ASN A 30 -8.07 6.70 -6.79
N ARG A 31 -7.85 5.52 -7.37
CA ARG A 31 -8.18 4.26 -6.69
C ARG A 31 -7.00 3.76 -5.87
N LEU A 32 -7.30 3.15 -4.73
CA LEU A 32 -6.27 2.49 -3.92
C LEU A 32 -5.53 1.39 -4.71
N VAL A 33 -6.27 0.65 -5.54
CA VAL A 33 -5.67 -0.44 -6.34
C VAL A 33 -4.62 0.05 -7.32
N ASP A 34 -4.76 1.26 -7.87
CA ASP A 34 -3.78 1.83 -8.80
C ASP A 34 -2.46 2.13 -8.08
N VAL A 35 -2.54 2.60 -6.83
CA VAL A 35 -1.36 2.79 -5.96
C VAL A 35 -0.68 1.45 -5.64
N LEU A 36 -1.47 0.42 -5.28
CA LEU A 36 -0.92 -0.91 -4.97
C LEU A 36 -0.27 -1.55 -6.19
N THR A 37 -0.88 -1.41 -7.38
CA THR A 37 -0.32 -1.86 -8.64
C THR A 37 1.00 -1.15 -8.92
N GLY A 38 1.06 0.18 -8.78
CA GLY A 38 2.31 0.93 -8.98
C GLY A 38 3.43 0.54 -8.01
N ILE A 39 3.10 0.11 -6.79
CA ILE A 39 4.08 -0.46 -5.85
C ILE A 39 4.60 -1.81 -6.35
N ILE A 40 3.70 -2.71 -6.76
CA ILE A 40 4.05 -4.08 -7.19
C ILE A 40 4.84 -4.07 -8.49
N GLU A 41 4.49 -3.21 -9.44
CA GLU A 41 5.16 -3.08 -10.73
C GLU A 41 6.53 -2.37 -10.63
N GLY A 42 6.95 -1.96 -9.43
CA GLY A 42 8.25 -1.33 -9.18
C GLY A 42 8.30 0.15 -9.56
N GLY A 43 7.15 0.78 -9.81
CA GLY A 43 7.04 2.21 -10.14
C GLY A 43 7.30 3.14 -8.96
N ALA A 44 7.06 2.68 -7.73
CA ALA A 44 7.43 3.41 -6.52
C ALA A 44 8.88 3.10 -6.11
N ALA A 45 9.70 4.13 -5.87
CA ALA A 45 11.04 3.97 -5.31
C ALA A 45 10.94 3.06 -4.08
N ILE A 46 11.50 1.85 -4.14
CA ILE A 46 11.41 0.82 -3.08
C ILE A 46 11.77 1.39 -1.70
N GLY A 47 12.67 2.37 -1.63
CA GLY A 47 13.00 3.08 -0.39
C GLY A 47 11.90 3.97 0.20
N ALA A 48 10.99 4.51 -0.61
CA ALA A 48 9.79 5.22 -0.16
C ALA A 48 8.78 4.22 0.42
N VAL A 49 8.56 3.11 -0.27
CA VAL A 49 7.64 2.04 0.17
C VAL A 49 8.14 1.38 1.45
N ALA A 50 9.43 1.03 1.53
CA ALA A 50 10.02 0.34 2.68
C ALA A 50 9.92 1.11 4.01
N ARG A 51 9.75 2.45 3.93
CA ARG A 51 9.55 3.35 5.08
C ARG A 51 8.10 3.76 5.30
N GLY A 52 7.21 3.31 4.43
CA GLY A 52 5.80 3.61 4.47
C GLY A 52 4.98 2.68 5.34
N HIS A 53 3.67 2.88 5.30
CA HIS A 53 2.67 2.04 5.94
C HIS A 53 1.39 2.01 5.11
N LEU A 54 0.74 0.85 5.06
CA LEU A 54 -0.63 0.71 4.57
C LEU A 54 -1.51 0.31 5.75
N VAL A 55 -2.63 0.98 5.92
CA VAL A 55 -3.64 0.62 6.92
C VAL A 55 -4.96 0.45 6.19
N ILE A 56 -5.60 -0.71 6.38
CA ILE A 56 -6.93 -0.98 5.81
C ILE A 56 -7.93 -1.17 6.94
N ARG A 57 -9.03 -0.42 6.88
CA ARG A 57 -10.17 -0.52 7.77
C ARG A 57 -11.29 -1.28 7.07
N THR A 58 -11.91 -2.21 7.79
CA THR A 58 -13.04 -2.98 7.25
C THR A 58 -14.39 -2.38 7.60
N GLU A 59 -14.47 -1.61 8.68
CA GLU A 59 -15.72 -0.99 9.11
C GLU A 59 -15.44 0.33 9.86
N PRO A 60 -15.85 1.48 9.29
CA PRO A 60 -16.25 1.66 7.89
C PRO A 60 -15.08 1.34 6.95
N ALA A 61 -15.42 0.92 5.72
CA ALA A 61 -14.42 0.58 4.72
C ALA A 61 -13.59 1.81 4.34
N GLY A 62 -12.28 1.69 4.46
CA GLY A 62 -11.36 2.74 4.09
C GLY A 62 -9.92 2.27 4.18
N ALA A 63 -9.00 3.06 3.64
CA ALA A 63 -7.58 2.80 3.77
C ALA A 63 -6.81 4.10 3.97
N SER A 64 -5.62 3.98 4.50
CA SER A 64 -4.60 5.02 4.41
C SER A 64 -3.28 4.43 3.96
N VAL A 65 -2.59 5.18 3.10
CA VAL A 65 -1.26 4.86 2.62
C VAL A 65 -0.35 6.01 3.00
N ILE A 66 0.77 5.70 3.65
CA ILE A 66 1.83 6.65 3.92
C ILE A 66 3.05 6.18 3.14
N LEU A 67 3.53 6.96 2.18
CA LEU A 67 4.75 6.71 1.42
C LEU A 67 5.60 7.98 1.46
N ASP A 68 6.85 7.86 1.88
CA ASP A 68 7.78 9.00 1.96
C ASP A 68 7.22 10.24 2.69
N GLY A 69 6.48 10.01 3.78
CA GLY A 69 5.83 11.08 4.55
C GLY A 69 4.55 11.66 3.92
N VAL A 70 4.20 11.30 2.68
CA VAL A 70 2.94 11.66 2.06
C VAL A 70 1.85 10.70 2.53
N HIS A 71 0.81 11.24 3.17
CA HIS A 71 -0.34 10.49 3.66
C HIS A 71 -1.54 10.70 2.75
N VAL A 72 -2.06 9.60 2.17
CA VAL A 72 -3.25 9.59 1.33
C VAL A 72 -4.29 8.67 1.95
N THR A 73 -5.54 9.13 2.01
CA THR A 73 -6.67 8.37 2.54
C THR A 73 -7.64 8.00 1.42
N PHE A 74 -8.22 6.81 1.53
CA PHE A 74 -9.20 6.28 0.57
C PHE A 74 -10.47 5.84 1.30
N GLY A 75 -11.64 6.12 0.71
CA GLY A 75 -12.94 5.74 1.26
C GLY A 75 -13.37 6.60 2.45
N ALA A 76 -14.22 6.02 3.30
CA ALA A 76 -14.83 6.75 4.40
C ALA A 76 -13.80 7.14 5.47
N PRO A 77 -13.93 8.33 6.10
CA PRO A 77 -13.09 8.71 7.22
C PRO A 77 -13.27 7.73 8.40
N PRO A 78 -12.25 7.57 9.26
CA PRO A 78 -12.38 6.77 10.47
C PRO A 78 -13.46 7.35 11.40
N PRO A 79 -14.20 6.51 12.14
CA PRO A 79 -15.17 6.96 13.13
C PRO A 79 -14.47 7.75 14.24
N GLU A 80 -15.10 8.84 14.69
CA GLU A 80 -14.55 9.68 15.77
C GLU A 80 -14.73 9.07 17.16
N THR A 81 -15.75 8.22 17.33
CA THR A 81 -16.22 7.76 18.64
C THR A 81 -16.10 6.26 18.86
N THR A 82 -15.70 5.49 17.84
CA THR A 82 -15.60 4.03 17.91
C THR A 82 -14.29 3.53 17.33
N ALA A 83 -13.77 2.44 17.90
CA ALA A 83 -12.60 1.77 17.34
C ALA A 83 -12.99 1.05 16.04
N ALA A 84 -12.35 1.41 14.93
CA ALA A 84 -12.47 0.69 13.68
C ALA A 84 -11.55 -0.54 13.68
N ARG A 85 -12.04 -1.66 13.15
CA ARG A 85 -11.19 -2.83 12.90
C ARG A 85 -10.26 -2.52 11.72
N ALA A 86 -8.95 -2.59 11.97
CA ALA A 86 -7.94 -2.26 10.98
C ALA A 86 -6.83 -3.33 10.90
N VAL A 87 -6.27 -3.50 9.70
CA VAL A 87 -5.07 -4.29 9.42
C VAL A 87 -3.98 -3.32 8.99
N GLY A 88 -2.87 -3.31 9.73
CA GLY A 88 -1.67 -2.55 9.36
C GLY A 88 -0.69 -3.45 8.63
N VAL A 89 -0.24 -3.03 7.46
CA VAL A 89 0.83 -3.66 6.70
C VAL A 89 2.05 -2.74 6.72
N PRO A 90 3.16 -3.16 7.34
CA PRO A 90 4.40 -2.41 7.29
C PRO A 90 4.87 -2.21 5.84
N GLY A 91 5.36 -1.03 5.51
CA GLY A 91 5.87 -0.73 4.16
C GLY A 91 7.05 -1.62 3.77
N ALA A 92 7.89 -2.02 4.72
CA ALA A 92 8.95 -3.01 4.51
C ALA A 92 8.40 -4.35 3.98
N THR A 93 7.27 -4.81 4.51
CA THR A 93 6.59 -6.03 4.04
C THR A 93 6.03 -5.83 2.63
N LEU A 94 5.42 -4.68 2.35
CA LEU A 94 4.94 -4.36 0.99
C LEU A 94 6.09 -4.31 -0.02
N ALA A 95 7.21 -3.71 0.35
CA ALA A 95 8.39 -3.60 -0.49
C ALA A 95 9.01 -4.98 -0.78
N ALA A 96 9.10 -5.86 0.23
CA ALA A 96 9.57 -7.23 0.04
C ALA A 96 8.67 -8.00 -0.93
N ILE A 97 7.34 -7.92 -0.72
CA ILE A 97 6.35 -8.52 -1.63
C ILE A 97 6.55 -7.99 -3.05
N ALA A 98 6.68 -6.68 -3.25
CA ALA A 98 6.89 -6.11 -4.57
C ALA A 98 8.17 -6.65 -5.24
N LEU A 99 9.28 -6.77 -4.49
CA LEU A 99 10.52 -7.34 -5.00
C LEU A 99 10.38 -8.83 -5.38
N GLU A 100 9.68 -9.61 -4.56
CA GLU A 100 9.41 -11.03 -4.87
C GLU A 100 8.55 -11.17 -6.14
N PHE A 101 7.55 -10.31 -6.33
CA PHE A 101 6.78 -10.25 -7.58
C PHE A 101 7.65 -9.86 -8.78
N GLY A 102 8.69 -9.05 -8.57
CA GLY A 102 9.71 -8.73 -9.55
C GLY A 102 10.74 -9.85 -9.81
N GLY A 103 10.65 -10.99 -9.13
CA GLY A 103 11.51 -12.16 -9.33
C GLY A 103 12.71 -12.27 -8.39
N HIS A 104 12.81 -11.41 -7.36
CA HIS A 104 13.82 -11.58 -6.32
C HIS A 104 13.51 -12.78 -5.41
N SER A 105 14.55 -13.43 -4.90
CA SER A 105 14.35 -14.41 -3.83
C SER A 105 13.92 -13.71 -2.52
N PRO A 106 13.22 -14.39 -1.59
CA PRO A 106 12.85 -13.78 -0.31
C PRO A 106 14.05 -13.22 0.45
N ALA A 107 15.20 -13.91 0.43
CA ALA A 107 16.41 -13.46 1.10
C ALA A 107 17.00 -12.19 0.46
N ASP A 108 16.99 -12.09 -0.88
CA ASP A 108 17.46 -10.90 -1.59
C ASP A 108 16.51 -9.71 -1.36
N ALA A 109 15.20 -9.97 -1.38
CA ALA A 109 14.18 -8.96 -1.11
C ALA A 109 14.34 -8.36 0.30
N ASP A 110 14.51 -9.20 1.32
CA ASP A 110 14.76 -8.77 2.70
C ASP A 110 16.04 -7.92 2.81
N ALA A 111 17.12 -8.34 2.16
CA ALA A 111 18.39 -7.61 2.16
C ALA A 111 18.26 -6.22 1.51
N ILE A 112 17.59 -6.14 0.35
CA ILE A 112 17.34 -4.89 -0.36
C ILE A 112 16.47 -3.95 0.49
N VAL A 113 15.40 -4.46 1.11
CA VAL A 113 14.51 -3.67 1.98
C VAL A 113 15.26 -3.16 3.20
N ALA A 114 16.08 -3.99 3.84
CA ALA A 114 16.90 -3.58 4.97
C ALA A 114 17.84 -2.43 4.60
N LEU A 115 18.50 -2.52 3.45
CA LEU A 115 19.37 -1.46 2.93
C LEU A 115 18.57 -0.18 2.61
N ALA A 116 17.40 -0.32 1.99
CA ALA A 116 16.57 0.81 1.58
C ALA A 116 16.04 1.63 2.78
N ARG A 117 15.87 1.00 3.96
CA ARG A 117 15.42 1.67 5.19
C ARG A 117 16.50 2.52 5.84
N ILE A 118 17.76 2.15 5.71
CA ILE A 118 18.89 2.87 6.32
C ILE A 118 19.52 3.87 5.35
N THR A 119 19.25 3.73 4.05
CA THR A 119 19.72 4.67 3.03
C THR A 119 18.85 5.94 3.08
N PRO A 120 19.42 7.15 3.23
CA PRO A 120 18.65 8.39 3.18
C PRO A 120 17.87 8.49 1.85
N LEU A 121 16.61 8.94 1.87
CA LEU A 121 16.01 9.40 0.62
C LEU A 121 16.88 10.55 0.10
N SER A 122 17.44 10.43 -1.10
CA SER A 122 17.77 11.64 -1.84
C SER A 122 16.45 12.31 -2.20
N SER A 123 16.31 13.61 -1.94
CA SER A 123 15.11 14.44 -2.16
C SER A 123 14.65 14.55 -3.62
N ALA A 124 15.17 13.72 -4.53
CA ALA A 124 14.93 13.76 -5.97
C ALA A 124 13.98 12.67 -6.49
N ALA A 125 13.51 11.74 -5.64
CA ALA A 125 12.86 10.51 -6.10
C ALA A 125 11.33 10.52 -6.17
N PHE A 126 10.65 11.63 -5.89
CA PHE A 126 9.20 11.76 -6.07
C PHE A 126 8.86 12.90 -7.03
N GLN A 127 9.38 12.83 -8.26
CA GLN A 127 8.71 13.48 -9.38
C GLN A 127 7.70 12.49 -9.94
N THR A 128 6.43 12.79 -9.68
CA THR A 128 5.26 12.26 -10.36
C THR A 128 5.39 12.56 -11.85
N LYS A 129 6.17 11.77 -12.58
CA LYS A 129 6.14 11.77 -14.03
C LYS A 129 4.93 10.93 -14.45
N GLU A 130 3.95 11.61 -15.02
CA GLU A 130 2.93 11.06 -15.92
C GLU A 130 1.83 10.21 -15.26
N ILE A 131 1.03 10.85 -14.40
CA ILE A 131 -0.42 10.60 -14.38
C ILE A 131 -1.10 11.85 -14.94
N LEU A 132 -0.98 12.09 -16.26
CA LEU A 132 -1.97 12.79 -17.10
C LEU A 132 -1.49 12.86 -18.57
N CYS A 133 -2.34 12.36 -19.48
CA CYS A 133 -2.37 12.55 -20.94
C CYS A 133 -1.36 11.74 -21.80
N ASP A 134 -1.83 10.58 -22.29
CA ASP A 134 -2.26 10.42 -23.68
C ASP A 134 -3.59 9.63 -23.73
#